data_AF-A6E8C6-F1
#
_entry.id   AF-A6E8C6-F1
#
_cell.length_a   1.000
_cell.length_b   1.000
_cell.length_c   1.000
_cell.angle_alpha   90.00
_cell.angle_beta   90.00
_cell.angle_gamma   90.00
#
_symmetry.space_group_name_H-M   'P 1'
#
loop_
_entity.id
_entity.type
_entity.pdbx_description
1 polymer ?
#
loop_
_entity_poly.entity_id
_entity_poly.type
_entity_poly.pdbx_seq_one_letter_code
_entity_poly.pdbx_strand_id
1 'polypeptide(L)' 'MNQKYIIKFEQGTLEQSYKLSELDLSGGGANEIFQMLDETFITTVVDRFQQMRGDFSAAYNRQQY' A
#
# COMPACT_ATOMS: atom_id res chain seq x y z
N MET A 1 2.59 25.28 2.48
CA MET A 1 3.34 24.14 1.92
C MET A 1 2.40 22.94 1.86
N ASN A 2 2.39 22.15 0.78
CA ASN A 2 1.53 20.97 0.66
C ASN A 2 2.34 19.71 1.00
N GLN A 3 2.63 19.54 2.30
CA GLN A 3 3.41 18.40 2.78
C GLN A 3 2.55 17.13 2.75
N LYS A 4 3.11 16.06 2.21
CA LYS A 4 2.44 14.76 2.08
C LYS A 4 3.32 13.67 2.67
N TYR A 5 2.69 12.75 3.37
CA TYR A 5 3.30 11.49 3.75
C TYR A 5 3.10 10.47 2.64
N ILE A 6 4.09 9.59 2.48
CA ILE A 6 4.02 8.45 1.57
C ILE A 6 4.20 7.20 2.43
N ILE A 7 3.21 6.32 2.39
CA ILE A 7 3.25 5.00 3.03
C ILE A 7 3.47 4.00 1.90
N LYS A 8 4.53 3.21 2.00
CA LYS A 8 4.90 2.24 0.98
C LYS A 8 5.02 0.86 1.60
N PHE A 9 4.34 -0.09 0.97
CA PHE A 9 4.54 -1.51 1.22
C PHE A 9 5.20 -2.14 -0.01
N GLU A 10 6.13 -3.06 0.23
CA GLU A 10 6.85 -3.77 -0.82
C GLU A 10 6.81 -5.28 -0.55
N GLN A 11 6.55 -6.07 -1.59
CA GLN A 11 6.63 -7.53 -1.54
C GLN A 11 7.32 -8.05 -2.82
N GLY A 12 8.63 -8.28 -2.74
CA GLY A 12 9.43 -8.69 -3.89
C GLY A 12 9.45 -7.58 -4.95
N THR A 13 8.86 -7.84 -6.13
CA THR A 13 8.80 -6.89 -7.24
C THR A 13 7.51 -6.05 -7.27
N LEU A 14 6.65 -6.20 -6.27
CA LEU A 14 5.37 -5.51 -6.18
C LEU A 14 5.42 -4.40 -5.13
N GLU A 15 4.78 -3.27 -5.44
CA GLU A 15 4.70 -2.11 -4.55
C GLU A 15 3.25 -1.62 -4.46
N GLN A 16 2.82 -1.25 -3.23
CA GLN A 16 1.60 -0.50 -2.97
C GLN A 16 1.97 0.81 -2.26
N SER A 17 1.55 1.94 -2.83
CA SER A 17 1.91 3.28 -2.36
C SER A 17 0.65 4.12 -2.06
N TYR A 18 0.56 4.64 -0.84
CA TYR A 18 -0.52 5.51 -0.38
C TYR A 18 0.04 6.91 -0.09
N LYS A 19 -0.67 7.95 -0.53
CA LYS A 19 -0.30 9.35 -0.30
C LYS A 19 -1.33 9.99 0.62
N LEU A 20 -0.88 10.57 1.73
CA LEU A 20 -1.72 11.22 2.72
C LEU A 20 -1.31 12.68 2.87
N SER A 21 -2.27 13.61 2.83
CA SER A 21 -1.98 15.02 3.09
C SER A 21 -1.76 15.22 4.60
N GLU A 22 -0.81 16.07 4.99
CA GLU A 22 -0.67 16.47 6.39
C GLU A 22 -1.94 17.19 6.91
N LEU A 23 -2.67 17.85 6.01
CA LEU A 23 -3.95 18.51 6.34
C LEU A 23 -5.09 17.54 6.66
N ASP A 24 -4.97 16.27 6.26
CA ASP A 24 -5.98 15.24 6.54
C ASP A 24 -5.77 14.59 7.92
N LEU A 25 -4.67 14.94 8.61
CA LEU A 25 -4.34 14.48 9.95
C LEU A 25 -4.84 15.47 11.00
N SER A 26 -5.29 14.98 12.15
CA SER A 26 -5.80 15.82 13.25
C SER A 26 -4.71 16.51 14.09
N GLY A 27 -3.49 16.61 13.56
CA GLY A 27 -2.35 17.27 14.19
C GLY A 27 -1.38 16.33 14.93
N GLY A 28 -1.68 15.04 15.01
CA GLY A 28 -0.81 14.01 15.60
C GLY A 28 0.33 13.52 14.68
N GLY A 29 0.41 14.04 13.45
CA GLY A 29 1.49 13.77 12.51
C GLY A 29 1.70 12.28 12.25
N ALA A 30 2.95 11.82 12.29
CA ALA A 30 3.29 10.42 12.01
C ALA A 30 2.63 9.40 12.96
N ASN A 31 2.26 9.78 14.19
CA ASN A 31 1.62 8.86 15.14
C ASN A 31 0.23 8.42 14.68
N GLU A 32 -0.55 9.35 14.10
CA GLU A 32 -1.86 9.00 13.52
C GLU A 32 -1.70 8.04 12.36
N ILE A 33 -0.65 8.20 11.55
CA ILE A 33 -0.35 7.27 10.46
C ILE A 33 -0.11 5.88 11.03
N PHE A 34 0.71 5.73 12.07
CA PHE A 34 0.95 4.42 12.68
C PHE A 34 -0.31 3.79 13.27
N GLN A 35 -1.25 4.59 13.78
CA GLN A 35 -2.55 4.09 14.24
C GLN A 35 -3.42 3.59 13.09
N MET A 36 -3.35 4.21 11.90
CA MET A 36 -4.04 3.74 10.70
C MET A 36 -3.45 2.45 10.13
N LEU A 37 -2.16 2.19 10.38
CA LEU A 37 -1.48 0.96 9.97
C LEU A 37 -1.72 -0.17 10.96
N ASP A 38 -2.99 -0.39 11.30
CA ASP A 38 -3.41 -1.44 12.21
C ASP A 38 -3.36 -2.83 11.55
N GLU A 39 -3.57 -3.87 12.35
CA GLU A 39 -3.56 -5.25 11.88
C GLU A 39 -4.59 -5.47 10.76
N THR A 40 -5.80 -4.90 10.90
CA THR A 40 -6.87 -5.01 9.90
C THR A 40 -6.40 -4.48 8.54
N PHE A 41 -5.85 -3.26 8.51
CA PHE A 41 -5.35 -2.64 7.30
C PHE A 41 -4.19 -3.44 6.71
N ILE A 42 -3.22 -3.85 7.53
CA ILE A 42 -2.07 -4.64 7.10
C ILE A 42 -2.50 -5.96 6.47
N THR A 43 -3.46 -6.67 7.06
CA THR A 43 -4.02 -7.91 6.46
C THR A 43 -4.57 -7.62 5.07
N THR A 44 -5.31 -6.53 4.89
CA THR A 44 -5.84 -6.20 3.56
C THR A 44 -4.75 -5.80 2.55
N VAL A 45 -3.62 -5.24 3.00
CA VAL A 45 -2.47 -4.95 2.14
C VAL A 45 -1.80 -6.25 1.68
N VAL A 46 -1.66 -7.21 2.59
CA VAL A 46 -1.13 -8.55 2.28
C VAL A 46 -2.00 -9.27 1.25
N ASP A 47 -3.32 -9.26 1.44
CA ASP A 47 -4.26 -9.89 0.50
C ASP A 47 -4.18 -9.25 -0.90
N ARG A 48 -4.03 -7.92 -0.97
CA ARG A 48 -3.82 -7.21 -2.23
C ARG A 48 -2.53 -7.64 -2.93
N PHE A 49 -1.44 -7.87 -2.19
CA PHE A 49 -0.22 -8.38 -2.81
C PHE A 49 -0.40 -9.78 -3.40
N GLN A 50 -1.18 -10.64 -2.74
CA GLN A 50 -1.50 -11.97 -3.28
C GLN A 50 -2.29 -11.87 -4.58
N GLN A 51 -3.29 -10.98 -4.63
CA GLN A 51 -4.08 -10.71 -5.83
C GLN A 51 -3.21 -10.14 -6.95
N MET A 52 -2.44 -9.08 -6.67
CA MET A 52 -1.52 -8.47 -7.64
C MET A 52 -0.57 -9.50 -8.24
N ARG A 53 -0.03 -10.40 -7.42
CA ARG A 53 0.85 -11.48 -7.87
C ARG A 53 0.10 -12.45 -8.79
N GLY A 54 -1.10 -12.89 -8.39
CA GLY A 54 -1.94 -13.76 -9.21
C GLY A 54 -2.26 -13.15 -10.58
N ASP A 55 -2.67 -11.88 -10.60
CA ASP A 55 -3.00 -11.16 -11.84
C ASP A 55 -1.79 -11.02 -12.75
N PHE A 56 -0.64 -10.65 -12.19
CA PHE A 56 0.60 -10.51 -12.95
C PHE A 56 1.08 -11.86 -13.51
N SER A 57 1.07 -12.93 -12.71
CA SER A 57 1.41 -14.28 -13.18
C SER A 57 0.45 -14.75 -14.28
N ALA A 58 -0.85 -14.52 -14.14
CA ALA A 58 -1.83 -14.87 -15.16
C ALA A 58 -1.60 -14.10 -16.45
N ALA A 59 -1.30 -12.79 -16.38
CA ALA A 59 -0.97 -11.97 -17.54
C ALA A 59 0.29 -12.44 -18.25
N TYR A 60 1.33 -12.76 -17.48
CA TYR A 60 2.58 -13.29 -18.00
C TYR A 60 2.36 -14.62 -18.75
N ASN A 61 1.62 -15.55 -18.14
CA ASN A 61 1.34 -16.85 -18.74
C ASN A 61 0.57 -16.75 -20.07
N ARG A 62 -0.35 -15.77 -20.23
CA ARG A 62 -1.06 -15.56 -21.50
C ARG A 62 -0.16 -15.16 -22.67
N GLN A 63 1.01 -14.56 -22.41
CA GLN A 63 1.97 -14.12 -23.43
C GLN A 63 3.00 -15.19 -23.82
N GLN A 64 3.02 -16.33 -23.11
CA GLN A 64 3.97 -17.43 -23.33
C GLN A 64 3.38 -18.54 -24.24
N TYR A 65 2.22 -18.30 -24.84
CA TYR A 65 1.55 -19.16 -25.83
C TYR A 65 1.57 -18.49 -27.20
#